data_AF-A0A1Y1ZG20-F1
#
_entry.id   AF-A0A1Y1ZG20-F1
#
_cell.length_a   1.000
_cell.length_b   1.000
_cell.length_c   1.000
_cell.angle_alpha   90.00
_cell.angle_beta   90.00
_cell.angle_gamma   90.00
#
_symmetry.space_group_name_H-M   'P 1'
#
loop_
_entity.id
_entity.type
_entity.pdbx_description
1 polymer ?
#
loop_
_entity_poly.entity_id
_entity_poly.type
_entity_poly.pdbx_seq_one_letter_code
_entity_poly.pdbx_strand_id
1 'polypeptide(L)'
;MFKISKKYNIWLLILLYNLYIYVVKTITFNALAFSYSEGTEVYSILINGFNKYSRQNNLDIDIHLNLLTIYNSSNEIKDYRSTLDFILQKDYERYDFIFYDLIYSSRFGSNLLDLKNIIPEEIKEYNPKFINSTGYYKNKLVGLPVFLDFFVLYYNEPLLNKYNQKVPKTWNELYDTGKYIMEKEKKNNNNIIIYNGFFPDEENGFSSLYELIYSYREFVNSTFPDLNSLSTENAFKMIKKIKDDLSSDEIFQMKANFAMNCLDEENSLFIKFVNTRKTNSIYKKTILPGVQEGISGATIIGYNIGVIKYIKEEKKNKLKSVLSYLCSKSMQRTIIMKKSVLSPITSLYGEEEVCQKIDCEIYKNIQPVFRPTSMIDYENYSNKYLYYFSRYLFKNDSLHDSIRNIIDITKIHSISIGTSENIVGLFTAISIILILAYIIISFFFLLYKGFLDYFIFIPIDFWIMSMVGSVSFLSVCFLEMGTVTVLKCHFIQFIMSGSFTLTVVPILYKLIIDYPKEIKLFEYISSNRYYFLLFFSMFDILFNLLTIISPFKVIDKIIPDGQIIKYVRLVY
;
A
#
# COMPACT_ATOMS: atom_id res chain seq x y z
N MET A 1 9.95 -72.33 -34.10
CA MET A 1 8.62 -71.97 -33.56
C MET A 1 8.70 -71.96 -32.03
N PHE A 2 9.35 -70.96 -31.43
CA PHE A 2 9.43 -70.84 -29.96
C PHE A 2 8.15 -70.18 -29.46
N LYS A 3 7.29 -70.98 -28.84
CA LYS A 3 6.07 -70.57 -28.12
C LYS A 3 6.48 -69.77 -26.88
N ILE A 4 6.82 -68.49 -27.07
CA ILE A 4 7.01 -67.56 -25.94
C ILE A 4 5.65 -67.37 -25.29
N SER A 5 5.52 -67.82 -24.05
CA SER A 5 4.25 -67.83 -23.35
C SER A 5 3.69 -66.40 -23.23
N LYS A 6 2.42 -66.22 -23.60
CA LYS A 6 1.66 -64.97 -23.45
C LYS A 6 1.75 -64.40 -22.02
N LYS A 7 2.01 -65.24 -21.02
CA LYS A 7 2.14 -64.89 -19.59
C LYS A 7 3.40 -64.06 -19.30
N TYR A 8 4.53 -64.34 -19.95
CA TYR A 8 5.79 -63.61 -19.72
C TYR A 8 5.76 -62.19 -20.30
N ASN A 9 5.06 -61.96 -21.41
CA ASN A 9 4.87 -60.62 -21.98
C ASN A 9 4.04 -59.70 -21.09
N ILE A 10 3.05 -60.24 -20.36
CA ILE A 10 2.24 -59.45 -19.41
C ILE A 10 3.10 -59.03 -18.21
N TRP A 11 3.91 -59.93 -17.65
CA TRP A 11 4.83 -59.59 -16.56
C TRP A 11 5.93 -58.62 -17.01
N LEU A 12 6.45 -58.75 -18.23
CA LEU A 12 7.40 -57.78 -18.79
C LEU A 12 6.75 -56.41 -19.03
N LEU A 13 5.51 -56.36 -19.50
CA LEU A 13 4.73 -55.11 -19.65
C LEU A 13 4.38 -54.50 -18.29
N ILE A 14 4.03 -55.29 -17.29
CA ILE A 14 3.82 -54.83 -15.92
C ILE A 14 5.14 -54.34 -15.32
N LEU A 15 6.26 -55.01 -15.58
CA LEU A 15 7.58 -54.60 -15.11
C LEU A 15 8.04 -53.32 -15.82
N LEU A 16 7.82 -53.19 -17.13
CA LEU A 16 8.10 -51.98 -17.91
C LEU A 16 7.15 -50.84 -17.55
N TYR A 17 5.89 -51.12 -17.24
CA TYR A 17 4.90 -50.14 -16.76
C TYR A 17 5.20 -49.70 -15.32
N ASN A 18 5.60 -50.62 -14.45
CA ASN A 18 6.06 -50.29 -13.10
C ASN A 18 7.41 -49.59 -13.13
N LEU A 19 8.33 -49.96 -14.03
CA LEU A 19 9.57 -49.23 -14.30
C LEU A 19 9.26 -47.85 -14.89
N TYR A 20 8.25 -47.70 -15.75
CA TYR A 20 7.80 -46.41 -16.27
C TYR A 20 7.14 -45.55 -15.19
N ILE A 21 6.41 -46.14 -14.24
CA ILE A 21 5.91 -45.46 -13.04
C ILE A 21 7.07 -45.12 -12.08
N TYR A 22 8.11 -45.96 -12.02
CA TYR A 22 9.35 -45.72 -11.27
C TYR A 22 10.33 -44.78 -11.98
N VAL A 23 10.17 -44.54 -13.28
CA VAL A 23 10.78 -43.43 -14.03
C VAL A 23 9.99 -42.20 -13.63
N VAL A 24 10.22 -41.82 -12.38
CA VAL A 24 10.27 -40.45 -11.87
C VAL A 24 9.25 -39.53 -12.53
N LYS A 25 8.07 -39.44 -11.92
CA LYS A 25 7.10 -38.41 -12.25
C LYS A 25 7.68 -37.05 -11.84
N THR A 26 8.38 -36.39 -12.76
CA THR A 26 8.90 -35.02 -12.57
C THR A 26 7.75 -34.10 -12.19
N ILE A 27 7.90 -33.41 -11.07
CA ILE A 27 6.91 -32.42 -10.61
C ILE A 27 7.17 -31.11 -11.34
N THR A 28 6.19 -30.64 -12.11
CA THR A 28 6.28 -29.38 -12.84
C THR A 28 5.60 -28.25 -12.09
N PHE A 29 6.33 -27.16 -11.84
CA PHE A 29 5.79 -25.90 -11.37
C PHE A 29 5.61 -24.93 -12.54
N ASN A 30 4.55 -24.11 -12.50
CA ASN A 30 4.31 -23.06 -13.46
C ASN A 30 4.58 -21.70 -12.82
N ALA A 31 5.51 -20.94 -13.38
CA ALA A 31 5.78 -19.56 -12.98
C ALA A 31 5.19 -18.59 -14.01
N LEU A 32 4.67 -17.45 -13.54
CA LEU A 32 4.23 -16.35 -14.39
C LEU A 32 5.06 -15.10 -14.09
N ALA A 33 5.59 -14.48 -15.13
CA ALA A 33 6.32 -13.23 -15.05
C ALA A 33 5.95 -12.29 -16.20
N PHE A 34 6.26 -11.01 -16.04
CA PHE A 34 6.16 -10.02 -17.11
C PHE A 34 7.47 -9.26 -17.29
N SER A 35 7.83 -8.99 -18.54
CA SER A 35 8.94 -8.11 -18.89
C SER A 35 8.62 -7.29 -20.13
N TYR A 36 9.09 -6.03 -20.14
CA TYR A 36 9.06 -5.19 -21.34
C TYR A 36 9.99 -5.71 -22.46
N SER A 37 10.99 -6.52 -22.14
CA SER A 37 11.90 -7.14 -23.11
C SER A 37 12.44 -8.48 -22.64
N GLU A 38 12.46 -9.48 -23.53
CA GLU A 38 12.98 -10.83 -23.25
C GLU A 38 14.49 -10.84 -22.96
N GLY A 39 15.25 -9.90 -23.54
CA GLY A 39 16.72 -9.86 -23.37
C GLY A 39 17.18 -9.30 -22.02
N THR A 40 16.34 -8.50 -21.35
CA THR A 40 16.74 -7.73 -20.16
C THR A 40 16.27 -8.36 -18.85
N GLU A 41 15.31 -9.28 -18.89
CA GLU A 41 14.65 -9.89 -17.72
C GLU A 41 15.54 -10.87 -16.94
N VAL A 42 15.18 -11.13 -15.67
CA VAL A 42 15.94 -11.98 -14.74
C VAL A 42 15.31 -13.36 -14.51
N TYR A 43 14.04 -13.53 -14.87
CA TYR A 43 13.23 -14.70 -14.55
C TYR A 43 13.72 -15.93 -15.30
N SER A 44 14.11 -15.82 -16.58
CA SER A 44 14.68 -16.97 -17.30
C SER A 44 16.00 -17.43 -16.70
N ILE A 45 16.83 -16.53 -16.16
CA ILE A 45 18.08 -16.91 -15.49
C ILE A 45 17.79 -17.72 -14.24
N LEU A 46 16.84 -17.26 -13.42
CA LEU A 46 16.39 -17.94 -12.21
C LEU A 46 15.88 -19.33 -12.52
N ILE A 47 14.92 -19.42 -13.43
CA ILE A 47 14.22 -20.66 -13.77
C ILE A 47 15.15 -21.64 -14.47
N ASN A 48 15.91 -21.22 -15.48
CA ASN A 48 16.88 -22.10 -16.15
C ASN A 48 18.00 -22.54 -15.21
N GLY A 49 18.44 -21.63 -14.33
CA GLY A 49 19.39 -21.93 -13.27
C GLY A 49 18.85 -23.03 -12.36
N PHE A 50 17.59 -22.95 -11.95
CA PHE A 50 16.98 -23.95 -11.08
C PHE A 50 16.80 -25.29 -11.80
N ASN A 51 16.29 -25.28 -13.03
CA ASN A 51 16.08 -26.52 -13.79
C ASN A 51 17.41 -27.25 -14.04
N LYS A 52 18.51 -26.51 -14.27
CA LYS A 52 19.86 -27.10 -14.34
C LYS A 52 20.28 -27.71 -13.00
N TYR A 53 20.12 -26.96 -11.90
CA TYR A 53 20.44 -27.43 -10.55
C TYR A 53 19.63 -28.68 -10.17
N SER A 54 18.33 -28.69 -10.48
CA SER A 54 17.42 -29.80 -10.23
C SER A 54 17.86 -31.08 -10.94
N ARG A 55 18.24 -30.99 -12.22
CA ARG A 55 18.78 -32.13 -13.00
C ARG A 55 20.11 -32.62 -12.46
N GLN A 56 21.00 -31.71 -12.03
CA GLN A 56 22.30 -32.09 -11.46
C GLN A 56 22.19 -32.79 -10.10
N ASN A 57 21.13 -32.49 -9.34
CA ASN A 57 20.91 -33.03 -7.99
C ASN A 57 19.77 -34.06 -7.93
N ASN A 58 19.27 -34.52 -9.09
CA ASN A 58 18.16 -35.48 -9.19
C ASN A 58 16.97 -35.12 -8.29
N LEU A 59 16.54 -33.84 -8.30
CA LEU A 59 15.42 -33.39 -7.46
C LEU A 59 14.05 -33.73 -8.03
N ASP A 60 14.02 -34.03 -9.33
CA ASP A 60 12.84 -34.37 -10.13
C ASP A 60 11.79 -33.25 -10.13
N ILE A 61 12.29 -32.02 -10.21
CA ILE A 61 11.48 -30.80 -10.28
C ILE A 61 11.84 -30.03 -11.55
N ASP A 62 10.85 -29.55 -12.28
CA ASP A 62 11.05 -28.61 -13.39
C ASP A 62 10.11 -27.41 -13.19
N ILE A 63 10.57 -26.22 -13.56
CA ILE A 63 9.76 -25.01 -13.52
C ILE A 63 9.59 -24.50 -14.95
N HIS A 64 8.35 -24.40 -15.39
CA HIS A 64 7.96 -23.82 -16.65
C HIS A 64 7.67 -22.32 -16.47
N LEU A 65 8.47 -21.46 -17.13
CA LEU A 65 8.27 -20.02 -17.11
C LEU A 65 7.31 -19.59 -18.21
N ASN A 66 6.20 -18.97 -17.82
CA ASN A 66 5.30 -18.27 -18.70
C ASN A 66 5.68 -16.79 -18.63
N LEU A 67 6.51 -16.34 -19.57
CA LEU A 67 6.98 -14.96 -19.66
C LEU A 67 6.07 -14.17 -20.59
N LEU A 68 5.32 -13.22 -20.02
CA LEU A 68 4.55 -12.25 -20.78
C LEU A 68 5.44 -11.08 -21.18
N THR A 69 5.32 -10.64 -22.42
CA THR A 69 6.01 -9.47 -22.97
C THR A 69 5.08 -8.65 -23.83
N ILE A 70 5.48 -7.41 -24.11
CA ILE A 70 4.73 -6.53 -25.03
C ILE A 70 4.59 -7.11 -26.45
N TYR A 71 5.39 -8.12 -26.82
CA TYR A 71 5.35 -8.75 -28.15
C TYR A 71 4.47 -10.01 -28.19
N ASN A 72 4.40 -10.76 -27.09
CA ASN A 72 3.70 -12.05 -27.04
C ASN A 72 2.37 -12.01 -26.28
N SER A 73 2.07 -10.87 -25.64
CA SER A 73 0.76 -10.59 -25.06
C SER A 73 -0.04 -9.67 -25.97
N SER A 74 -1.37 -9.81 -25.98
CA SER A 74 -2.22 -8.87 -26.71
C SER A 74 -1.93 -7.45 -26.21
N ASN A 75 -2.06 -6.45 -27.09
CA ASN A 75 -1.98 -5.01 -26.74
C ASN A 75 -2.95 -4.57 -25.62
N GLU A 76 -3.76 -5.50 -25.09
CA GLU A 76 -4.65 -5.35 -23.93
C GLU A 76 -3.99 -5.68 -22.57
N ILE A 77 -2.82 -6.35 -22.51
CA ILE A 77 -2.01 -6.36 -21.27
C ILE A 77 -1.30 -5.00 -21.14
N LYS A 78 -2.10 -3.93 -21.02
CA LYS A 78 -1.61 -2.60 -20.64
C LYS A 78 -1.21 -2.55 -19.17
N ASP A 79 -1.68 -3.52 -18.39
CA ASP A 79 -1.47 -3.61 -16.95
C ASP A 79 -1.27 -5.06 -16.50
N TYR A 80 -0.01 -5.44 -16.25
CA TYR A 80 0.34 -6.76 -15.72
C TYR A 80 -0.32 -7.03 -14.37
N ARG A 81 -0.53 -5.99 -13.54
CA ARG A 81 -1.25 -6.12 -12.27
C ARG A 81 -2.69 -6.59 -12.49
N SER A 82 -3.42 -6.02 -13.45
CA SER A 82 -4.78 -6.46 -13.78
C SER A 82 -4.83 -7.93 -14.22
N THR A 83 -3.78 -8.40 -14.90
CA THR A 83 -3.63 -9.83 -15.24
C THR A 83 -3.48 -10.69 -13.98
N LEU A 84 -2.65 -10.26 -13.03
CA LEU A 84 -2.49 -10.95 -11.75
C LEU A 84 -3.79 -10.93 -10.91
N ASP A 85 -4.53 -9.82 -10.90
CA ASP A 85 -5.84 -9.74 -10.24
C ASP A 85 -6.81 -10.79 -10.80
N PHE A 86 -6.92 -10.89 -12.13
CA PHE A 86 -7.77 -11.87 -12.79
C PHE A 86 -7.35 -13.31 -12.43
N ILE A 87 -6.05 -13.62 -12.54
CA ILE A 87 -5.52 -14.96 -12.27
C ILE A 87 -5.78 -15.36 -10.81
N LEU A 88 -5.47 -14.49 -9.86
CA LEU A 88 -5.64 -14.79 -8.43
C LEU A 88 -7.12 -14.93 -8.02
N GLN A 89 -8.05 -14.36 -8.79
CA GLN A 89 -9.49 -14.47 -8.52
C GLN A 89 -10.19 -15.62 -9.27
N LYS A 90 -9.76 -15.95 -10.49
CA LYS A 90 -10.51 -16.82 -11.42
C LYS A 90 -9.72 -18.02 -11.95
N ASP A 91 -8.39 -17.97 -11.98
CA ASP A 91 -7.52 -18.96 -12.63
C ASP A 91 -6.33 -19.35 -11.73
N TYR A 92 -6.57 -19.46 -10.43
CA TYR A 92 -5.52 -19.57 -9.41
C TYR A 92 -4.81 -20.93 -9.40
N GLU A 93 -5.32 -21.95 -10.08
CA GLU A 93 -4.69 -23.28 -10.18
C GLU A 93 -3.66 -23.39 -11.31
N ARG A 94 -3.67 -22.44 -12.25
CA ARG A 94 -2.83 -22.49 -13.44
C ARG A 94 -1.35 -22.24 -13.15
N TYR A 95 -1.07 -21.38 -12.19
CA TYR A 95 0.28 -20.97 -11.82
C TYR A 95 0.56 -21.30 -10.35
N ASP A 96 1.81 -21.67 -10.06
CA ASP A 96 2.29 -21.91 -8.69
C ASP A 96 3.09 -20.71 -8.16
N PHE A 97 3.89 -20.09 -9.04
CA PHE A 97 4.69 -18.90 -8.73
C PHE A 97 4.23 -17.70 -9.56
N ILE A 98 4.22 -16.53 -8.94
CA ILE A 98 4.05 -15.25 -9.63
C ILE A 98 5.21 -14.32 -9.29
N PHE A 99 5.70 -13.61 -10.29
CA PHE A 99 6.60 -12.47 -10.08
C PHE A 99 5.78 -11.19 -10.13
N TYR A 100 5.94 -10.30 -9.17
CA TYR A 100 5.12 -9.08 -9.10
C TYR A 100 5.90 -7.92 -8.49
N ASP A 101 5.54 -6.68 -8.83
CA ASP A 101 6.24 -5.49 -8.31
C ASP A 101 6.20 -5.46 -6.77
N LEU A 102 7.29 -5.05 -6.14
CA LEU A 102 7.43 -4.95 -4.68
C LEU A 102 6.26 -4.22 -4.01
N ILE A 103 5.60 -3.29 -4.70
CA ILE A 103 4.48 -2.52 -4.14
C ILE A 103 3.19 -3.34 -3.96
N TYR A 104 3.04 -4.48 -4.63
CA TYR A 104 1.76 -5.20 -4.67
C TYR A 104 1.63 -6.33 -3.64
N SER A 105 2.55 -6.44 -2.68
CA SER A 105 2.42 -7.42 -1.58
C SER A 105 1.16 -7.17 -0.74
N SER A 106 0.78 -5.91 -0.54
CA SER A 106 -0.47 -5.55 0.17
C SER A 106 -1.73 -5.97 -0.60
N ARG A 107 -1.69 -5.87 -1.93
CA ARG A 107 -2.79 -6.21 -2.84
C ARG A 107 -2.98 -7.72 -2.97
N PHE A 108 -1.91 -8.46 -3.23
CA PHE A 108 -1.98 -9.88 -3.55
C PHE A 108 -1.83 -10.80 -2.33
N GLY A 109 -1.33 -10.30 -1.20
CA GLY A 109 -0.94 -11.11 -0.06
C GLY A 109 -2.03 -12.00 0.56
N SER A 110 -3.32 -11.69 0.35
CA SER A 110 -4.43 -12.56 0.79
C SER A 110 -4.50 -13.90 0.02
N ASN A 111 -4.02 -13.91 -1.22
CA ASN A 111 -4.01 -15.07 -2.13
C ASN A 111 -2.66 -15.79 -2.18
N LEU A 112 -1.67 -15.32 -1.41
CA LEU A 112 -0.32 -15.87 -1.39
C LEU A 112 -0.06 -16.71 -0.13
N LEU A 113 0.80 -17.71 -0.27
CA LEU A 113 1.24 -18.58 0.81
C LEU A 113 2.18 -17.83 1.77
N ASP A 114 2.13 -18.16 3.06
CA ASP A 114 3.10 -17.65 4.03
C ASP A 114 4.41 -18.43 3.94
N LEU A 115 5.47 -17.75 3.53
CA LEU A 115 6.79 -18.31 3.25
C LEU A 115 7.72 -18.27 4.46
N LYS A 116 7.31 -17.62 5.56
CA LYS A 116 8.16 -17.34 6.73
C LYS A 116 8.84 -18.59 7.31
N ASN A 117 8.13 -19.73 7.31
CA ASN A 117 8.63 -20.98 7.87
C ASN A 117 9.20 -21.95 6.83
N ILE A 118 9.21 -21.59 5.54
CA ILE A 118 9.63 -22.50 4.46
C ILE A 118 11.16 -22.42 4.26
N ILE A 119 11.71 -21.20 4.20
CA ILE A 119 13.14 -20.92 3.92
C ILE A 119 13.77 -19.92 4.93
N PRO A 120 13.75 -20.22 6.24
CA PRO A 120 14.15 -19.26 7.26
C PRO A 120 15.64 -18.89 7.22
N GLU A 121 16.53 -19.76 6.72
CA GLU A 121 17.96 -19.47 6.69
C GLU A 121 18.34 -18.49 5.58
N GLU A 122 17.79 -18.67 4.38
CA GLU A 122 18.00 -17.76 3.25
C GLU A 122 17.41 -16.38 3.55
N ILE A 123 16.27 -16.32 4.24
CA ILE A 123 15.66 -15.06 4.69
C ILE A 123 16.58 -14.28 5.63
N LYS A 124 17.41 -14.93 6.47
CA LYS A 124 18.34 -14.24 7.37
C LYS A 124 19.47 -13.51 6.64
N GLU A 125 19.81 -13.95 5.43
CA GLU A 125 20.81 -13.29 4.59
C GLU A 125 20.29 -11.99 3.95
N TYR A 126 18.96 -11.85 3.85
CA TYR A 126 18.33 -10.67 3.26
C TYR A 126 18.43 -9.48 4.21
N ASN A 127 18.57 -8.28 3.65
CA ASN A 127 18.46 -7.07 4.44
C ASN A 127 17.05 -6.97 5.06
N PRO A 128 16.94 -6.88 6.40
CA PRO A 128 15.65 -6.86 7.08
C PRO A 128 14.79 -5.66 6.65
N LYS A 129 15.40 -4.51 6.31
CA LYS A 129 14.65 -3.34 5.83
C LYS A 129 13.96 -3.62 4.50
N PHE A 130 14.62 -4.32 3.57
CA PHE A 130 14.01 -4.62 2.27
C PHE A 130 12.88 -5.62 2.40
N ILE A 131 13.12 -6.74 3.08
CA ILE A 131 12.10 -7.79 3.20
C ILE A 131 10.89 -7.33 4.02
N ASN A 132 11.10 -6.59 5.11
CA ASN A 132 9.99 -6.09 5.95
C ASN A 132 9.09 -5.11 5.21
N SER A 133 9.66 -4.22 4.39
CA SER A 133 8.89 -3.21 3.68
C SER A 133 8.25 -3.69 2.39
N THR A 134 8.72 -4.79 1.80
CA THR A 134 8.30 -5.22 0.47
C THR A 134 7.69 -6.62 0.42
N GLY A 135 7.99 -7.50 1.36
CA GLY A 135 7.60 -8.91 1.33
C GLY A 135 6.40 -9.27 2.21
N TYR A 136 6.03 -8.40 3.16
CA TYR A 136 5.01 -8.74 4.16
C TYR A 136 3.60 -8.25 3.79
N TYR A 137 2.63 -9.10 4.08
CA TYR A 137 1.21 -8.77 4.14
C TYR A 137 0.70 -9.10 5.54
N LYS A 138 0.35 -8.07 6.32
CA LYS A 138 0.08 -8.22 7.75
C LYS A 138 1.27 -8.92 8.42
N ASN A 139 1.06 -10.07 9.06
CA ASN A 139 2.13 -10.82 9.73
C ASN A 139 2.69 -12.00 8.89
N LYS A 140 2.33 -12.10 7.60
CA LYS A 140 2.73 -13.18 6.70
C LYS A 140 3.79 -12.68 5.73
N LEU A 141 4.84 -13.48 5.53
CA LEU A 141 5.83 -13.21 4.48
C LEU A 141 5.32 -13.82 3.18
N VAL A 142 4.80 -12.98 2.28
CA VAL A 142 4.12 -13.44 1.05
C VAL A 142 4.96 -13.25 -0.21
N GLY A 143 5.98 -12.39 -0.14
CA GLY A 143 6.88 -12.07 -1.24
C GLY A 143 8.33 -12.10 -0.81
N LEU A 144 9.18 -12.65 -1.68
CA LEU A 144 10.63 -12.64 -1.50
C LEU A 144 11.24 -11.77 -2.61
N PRO A 145 11.98 -10.70 -2.26
CA PRO A 145 12.60 -9.87 -3.28
C PRO A 145 13.58 -10.68 -4.14
N VAL A 146 13.38 -10.61 -5.45
CA VAL A 146 14.16 -11.35 -6.44
C VAL A 146 15.34 -10.52 -6.91
N PHE A 147 15.07 -9.24 -7.17
CA PHE A 147 16.08 -8.23 -7.45
C PHE A 147 15.50 -6.88 -7.07
N LEU A 148 16.41 -5.93 -6.85
CA LEU A 148 16.11 -4.54 -6.58
C LEU A 148 16.74 -3.66 -7.67
N ASP A 149 16.22 -2.45 -7.78
CA ASP A 149 16.77 -1.36 -8.56
C ASP A 149 16.49 -0.02 -7.84
N PHE A 150 17.25 1.01 -8.18
CA PHE A 150 17.12 2.34 -7.62
C PHE A 150 17.29 3.41 -8.70
N PHE A 151 16.68 4.56 -8.45
CA PHE A 151 17.02 5.77 -9.16
C PHE A 151 18.39 6.30 -8.73
N VAL A 152 19.19 6.70 -9.72
CA VAL A 152 20.51 7.31 -9.54
C VAL A 152 20.58 8.62 -10.31
N LEU A 153 21.56 9.45 -9.96
CA LEU A 153 21.90 10.64 -10.73
C LEU A 153 23.05 10.30 -11.67
N TYR A 154 22.79 10.34 -12.97
CA TYR A 154 23.82 10.35 -13.99
C TYR A 154 24.33 11.77 -14.22
N TYR A 155 25.62 11.89 -14.47
CA TYR A 155 26.26 13.17 -14.78
C TYR A 155 27.25 13.04 -15.95
N ASN A 156 27.31 14.07 -16.79
CA ASN A 156 28.25 14.18 -17.89
C ASN A 156 29.62 14.61 -17.36
N GLU A 157 30.50 13.64 -17.16
CA GLU A 157 31.83 13.85 -16.56
C GLU A 157 32.72 14.79 -17.40
N PRO A 158 32.83 14.64 -18.74
CA PRO A 158 33.56 15.60 -19.56
C PRO A 158 33.08 17.04 -19.43
N LEU A 159 31.76 17.25 -19.34
CA LEU A 159 31.18 18.58 -19.22
C LEU A 159 31.45 19.22 -17.84
N LEU A 160 31.37 18.44 -16.76
CA LEU A 160 31.78 18.92 -15.42
C LEU A 160 33.27 19.29 -15.41
N ASN A 161 34.13 18.43 -15.98
CA ASN A 161 35.57 18.65 -16.06
C ASN A 161 35.93 19.90 -16.90
N LYS A 162 35.26 20.11 -18.03
CA LYS A 162 35.43 21.30 -18.89
C LYS A 162 35.26 22.61 -18.11
N TYR A 163 34.37 22.61 -17.12
CA TYR A 163 34.02 23.77 -16.31
C TYR A 163 34.58 23.74 -14.88
N ASN A 164 35.47 22.79 -14.58
CA ASN A 164 36.05 22.58 -13.24
C ASN A 164 34.98 22.48 -12.13
N GLN A 165 33.85 21.84 -12.43
CA GLN A 165 32.76 21.64 -11.49
C GLN A 165 32.85 20.26 -10.83
N LYS A 166 32.41 20.17 -9.57
CA LYS A 166 32.33 18.90 -8.84
C LYS A 166 30.99 18.23 -9.10
N VAL A 167 30.93 16.92 -8.86
CA VAL A 167 29.67 16.18 -8.84
C VAL A 167 28.81 16.69 -7.68
N PRO A 168 27.56 17.10 -7.90
CA PRO A 168 26.73 17.68 -6.85
C PRO A 168 26.30 16.63 -5.84
N LYS A 169 26.44 16.95 -4.56
CA LYS A 169 25.98 16.16 -3.41
C LYS A 169 24.68 16.72 -2.82
N THR A 170 24.36 17.98 -3.11
CA THR A 170 23.15 18.66 -2.63
C THR A 170 22.31 19.23 -3.77
N TRP A 171 21.01 19.44 -3.51
CA TRP A 171 20.13 20.07 -4.50
C TRP A 171 20.55 21.51 -4.83
N ASN A 172 21.13 22.23 -3.86
CA ASN A 172 21.72 23.55 -4.09
C ASN A 172 22.93 23.47 -5.02
N GLU A 173 23.85 22.53 -4.79
CA GLU A 173 25.01 22.32 -5.67
C GLU A 173 24.59 21.91 -7.08
N LEU A 174 23.58 21.05 -7.21
CA LEU A 174 23.02 20.68 -8.53
C LEU A 174 22.47 21.92 -9.23
N TYR A 175 21.72 22.76 -8.52
CA TYR A 175 21.18 24.00 -9.05
C TYR A 175 22.28 24.98 -9.48
N ASP A 176 23.24 25.27 -8.59
CA ASP A 176 24.30 26.25 -8.84
C ASP A 176 25.23 25.80 -9.98
N THR A 177 25.61 24.53 -9.98
CA THR A 177 26.42 23.92 -11.06
C THR A 177 25.67 23.94 -12.39
N GLY A 178 24.40 23.53 -12.36
CA GLY A 178 23.54 23.52 -13.54
C GLY A 178 23.37 24.91 -14.13
N LYS A 179 23.09 25.92 -13.30
CA LYS A 179 22.93 27.31 -13.71
C LYS A 179 24.20 27.87 -14.34
N TYR A 180 25.34 27.64 -13.69
CA TYR A 180 26.64 28.10 -14.20
C TYR A 180 26.96 27.51 -15.58
N ILE A 181 26.84 26.19 -15.74
CA ILE A 181 27.14 25.52 -17.00
C ILE A 181 26.14 25.93 -18.08
N MET A 182 24.85 26.04 -17.76
CA MET A 182 23.83 26.50 -18.69
C MET A 182 24.16 27.87 -19.30
N GLU A 183 24.54 28.84 -18.46
CA GLU A 183 24.89 30.18 -18.91
C GLU A 183 26.16 30.20 -19.78
N LYS A 184 27.13 29.32 -19.49
CA LYS A 184 28.37 29.19 -20.27
C LYS A 184 28.15 28.51 -21.61
N GLU A 185 27.40 27.41 -21.65
CA GLU A 185 27.07 26.71 -22.89
C GLU A 185 26.19 27.57 -23.80
N LYS A 186 25.22 28.31 -23.23
CA LYS A 186 24.40 29.27 -23.99
C LYS A 186 25.22 30.37 -24.65
N LYS A 187 26.28 30.88 -23.99
CA LYS A 187 27.22 31.85 -24.60
C LYS A 187 28.03 31.26 -25.76
N ASN A 188 28.20 29.94 -25.77
CA ASN A 188 28.85 29.20 -26.85
C ASN A 188 27.86 28.71 -27.91
N ASN A 189 26.61 29.16 -27.90
CA ASN A 189 25.50 28.72 -28.77
C ASN A 189 25.18 27.22 -28.68
N ASN A 190 25.50 26.58 -27.56
CA ASN A 190 25.13 25.20 -27.29
C ASN A 190 23.88 25.18 -26.40
N ASN A 191 22.86 24.43 -26.82
CA ASN A 191 21.65 24.23 -26.03
C ASN A 191 21.61 22.78 -25.53
N ILE A 192 21.90 22.62 -24.23
CA ILE A 192 21.97 21.32 -23.57
C ILE A 192 20.83 21.18 -22.55
N ILE A 193 20.45 19.95 -22.23
CA ILE A 193 19.50 19.66 -21.15
C ILE A 193 20.27 19.66 -19.83
N ILE A 194 19.97 20.60 -18.94
CA ILE A 194 20.69 20.71 -17.67
C ILE A 194 20.26 19.61 -16.70
N TYR A 195 18.95 19.45 -16.52
CA TYR A 195 18.37 18.42 -15.67
C TYR A 195 17.02 17.95 -16.23
N ASN A 196 16.83 16.63 -16.31
CA ASN A 196 15.61 16.04 -16.84
C ASN A 196 14.43 16.07 -15.85
N GLY A 197 14.67 16.20 -14.53
CA GLY A 197 13.60 16.18 -13.51
C GLY A 197 13.02 14.78 -13.25
N PHE A 198 12.47 14.16 -14.30
CA PHE A 198 11.80 12.86 -14.29
C PHE A 198 10.56 12.80 -13.39
N PHE A 199 9.62 13.73 -13.60
CA PHE A 199 8.30 13.80 -12.97
C PHE A 199 7.16 13.54 -13.98
N PRO A 200 7.11 12.37 -14.66
CA PRO A 200 5.98 12.03 -15.52
C PRO A 200 4.71 11.81 -14.70
N ASP A 201 3.54 12.01 -15.31
CA ASP A 201 2.23 11.79 -14.68
C ASP A 201 1.88 10.29 -14.58
N GLU A 202 2.70 9.56 -13.83
CA GLU A 202 2.61 8.12 -13.55
C GLU A 202 3.41 7.76 -12.28
N GLU A 203 3.45 6.48 -11.90
CA GLU A 203 4.11 5.98 -10.67
C GLU A 203 5.59 6.42 -10.51
N ASN A 204 6.30 6.61 -11.62
CA ASN A 204 7.67 7.13 -11.61
C ASN A 204 7.73 8.58 -11.10
N GLY A 205 6.74 9.42 -11.44
CA GLY A 205 6.65 10.78 -10.92
C GLY A 205 6.33 10.82 -9.43
N PHE A 206 5.48 9.91 -8.95
CA PHE A 206 5.25 9.75 -7.51
C PHE A 206 6.54 9.34 -6.79
N SER A 207 7.30 8.39 -7.35
CA SER A 207 8.61 7.99 -6.82
C SER A 207 9.58 9.17 -6.74
N SER A 208 9.63 10.01 -7.78
CA SER A 208 10.46 11.23 -7.79
C SER A 208 10.08 12.24 -6.73
N LEU A 209 8.79 12.46 -6.53
CA LEU A 209 8.28 13.34 -5.48
C LEU A 209 8.60 12.81 -4.08
N TYR A 210 8.39 11.51 -3.87
CA TYR A 210 8.61 10.90 -2.57
C TYR A 210 10.10 10.91 -2.18
N GLU A 211 11.00 10.66 -3.14
CA GLU A 211 12.45 10.81 -2.96
C GLU A 211 12.87 12.22 -2.61
N LEU A 212 12.35 13.20 -3.35
CA LEU A 212 12.64 14.60 -3.15
C LEU A 212 12.29 15.00 -1.71
N ILE A 213 11.08 14.71 -1.24
CA ILE A 213 10.66 15.04 0.13
C ILE A 213 11.57 14.31 1.12
N TYR A 214 11.81 13.01 0.95
CA TYR A 214 12.66 12.24 1.85
C TYR A 214 14.10 12.76 1.93
N SER A 215 14.62 13.32 0.84
CA SER A 215 15.97 13.91 0.78
C SER A 215 16.10 15.23 1.55
N TYR A 216 14.99 15.80 2.04
CA TYR A 216 14.92 17.02 2.85
C TYR A 216 14.78 16.79 4.35
N ARG A 217 14.97 15.55 4.80
CA ARG A 217 15.02 15.22 6.23
C ARG A 217 16.29 15.74 6.89
N GLU A 218 16.24 15.89 8.21
CA GLU A 218 17.30 16.52 9.00
C GLU A 218 18.56 15.66 9.14
N PHE A 219 18.40 14.34 9.37
CA PHE A 219 19.51 13.39 9.54
C PHE A 219 19.29 12.12 8.71
N VAL A 220 20.37 11.38 8.43
CA VAL A 220 20.34 10.15 7.63
C VAL A 220 19.31 9.13 8.15
N ASN A 221 19.18 9.01 9.47
CA ASN A 221 18.28 8.09 10.16
C ASN A 221 16.91 8.69 10.51
N SER A 222 16.64 9.96 10.15
CA SER A 222 15.32 10.57 10.35
C SER A 222 14.27 9.85 9.50
N THR A 223 13.03 9.85 9.98
CA THR A 223 11.89 9.36 9.22
C THR A 223 11.54 10.29 8.06
N PHE A 224 10.58 9.88 7.23
CA PHE A 224 10.00 10.74 6.21
C PHE A 224 9.51 12.07 6.83
N PRO A 225 9.84 13.24 6.24
CA PRO A 225 9.42 14.53 6.79
C PRO A 225 7.91 14.68 6.93
N ASP A 226 7.48 15.41 7.96
CA ASP A 226 6.06 15.79 8.08
C ASP A 226 5.66 16.67 6.89
N LEU A 227 4.49 16.40 6.31
CA LEU A 227 4.02 17.11 5.12
C LEU A 227 3.79 18.61 5.37
N ASN A 228 3.47 18.99 6.60
CA ASN A 228 3.28 20.38 7.03
C ASN A 228 4.57 21.01 7.57
N SER A 229 5.74 20.39 7.36
CA SER A 229 7.03 20.91 7.81
C SER A 229 7.67 21.85 6.80
N LEU A 230 8.54 22.73 7.29
CA LEU A 230 9.38 23.58 6.47
C LEU A 230 10.31 22.77 5.55
N SER A 231 10.73 21.56 5.95
CA SER A 231 11.49 20.64 5.11
C SER A 231 10.73 20.28 3.83
N THR A 232 9.45 19.92 3.96
CA THR A 232 8.60 19.59 2.80
C THR A 232 8.36 20.81 1.92
N GLU A 233 8.08 21.98 2.52
CA GLU A 233 7.96 23.22 1.76
C GLU A 233 9.23 23.56 0.97
N ASN A 234 10.40 23.43 1.60
CA ASN A 234 11.69 23.72 0.97
C ASN A 234 11.99 22.76 -0.17
N ALA A 235 11.61 21.48 -0.04
CA ALA A 235 11.72 20.49 -1.10
C ALA A 235 10.92 20.89 -2.34
N PHE A 236 9.65 21.30 -2.14
CA PHE A 236 8.76 21.75 -3.21
C PHE A 236 9.29 23.03 -3.87
N LYS A 237 9.70 24.02 -3.06
CA LYS A 237 10.26 25.29 -3.57
C LYS A 237 11.53 25.06 -4.39
N MET A 238 12.42 24.18 -3.93
CA MET A 238 13.67 23.90 -4.62
C MET A 238 13.44 23.23 -5.98
N ILE A 239 12.61 22.17 -6.03
CA ILE A 239 12.40 21.49 -7.31
C ILE A 239 11.67 22.38 -8.32
N LYS A 240 10.75 23.25 -7.85
CA LYS A 240 10.10 24.25 -8.69
C LYS A 240 11.13 25.23 -9.24
N LYS A 241 12.04 25.73 -8.39
CA LYS A 241 13.15 26.61 -8.80
C LYS A 241 14.05 25.94 -9.83
N ILE A 242 14.43 24.68 -9.63
CA ILE A 242 15.25 23.91 -10.60
C ILE A 242 14.50 23.78 -11.94
N LYS A 243 13.21 23.45 -11.90
CA LYS A 243 12.40 23.36 -13.13
C LYS A 243 12.33 24.69 -13.87
N ASP A 244 11.98 25.76 -13.17
CA ASP A 244 11.74 27.09 -13.74
C ASP A 244 13.03 27.71 -14.30
N ASP A 245 14.17 27.53 -13.61
CA ASP A 245 15.44 28.14 -14.01
C ASP A 245 16.28 27.28 -14.97
N LEU A 246 16.25 25.94 -14.84
CA LEU A 246 17.21 25.05 -15.50
C LEU A 246 16.59 24.11 -16.55
N SER A 247 15.27 24.10 -16.72
CA SER A 247 14.60 23.14 -17.58
C SER A 247 13.26 23.68 -18.11
N SER A 248 12.36 22.78 -18.49
CA SER A 248 11.01 23.12 -18.94
C SER A 248 9.97 22.14 -18.38
N ASP A 249 8.71 22.55 -18.39
CA ASP A 249 7.57 21.70 -18.02
C ASP A 249 7.53 20.42 -18.87
N GLU A 250 7.85 20.52 -20.16
CA GLU A 250 7.86 19.40 -21.09
C GLU A 250 8.93 18.38 -20.73
N ILE A 251 10.18 18.82 -20.53
CA ILE A 251 11.30 17.95 -20.18
C ILE A 251 11.04 17.25 -18.84
N PHE A 252 10.53 17.97 -17.84
CA PHE A 252 10.24 17.40 -16.52
C PHE A 252 9.16 16.31 -16.56
N GLN A 253 8.20 16.40 -17.48
CA GLN A 253 7.12 15.42 -17.62
C GLN A 253 7.44 14.26 -18.57
N MET A 254 8.64 14.26 -19.17
CA MET A 254 9.05 13.21 -20.08
C MET A 254 9.17 11.83 -19.39
N LYS A 255 8.82 10.78 -20.15
CA LYS A 255 8.78 9.39 -19.68
C LYS A 255 10.13 8.68 -19.83
N ALA A 256 10.15 7.41 -19.44
CA ALA A 256 11.35 6.57 -19.45
C ALA A 256 12.13 6.55 -20.78
N ASN A 257 11.43 6.52 -21.93
CA ASN A 257 12.10 6.48 -23.24
C ASN A 257 12.95 7.74 -23.50
N PHE A 258 12.49 8.91 -23.05
CA PHE A 258 13.25 10.14 -23.21
C PHE A 258 14.49 10.14 -22.30
N ALA A 259 14.34 9.72 -21.04
CA ALA A 259 15.47 9.61 -20.12
C ALA A 259 16.54 8.63 -20.64
N MET A 260 16.12 7.53 -21.29
CA MET A 260 17.01 6.61 -21.99
C MET A 260 17.74 7.30 -23.15
N ASN A 261 17.03 8.07 -23.98
CA ASN A 261 17.66 8.83 -25.07
C ASN A 261 18.68 9.84 -24.52
N CYS A 262 18.39 10.53 -23.42
CA CYS A 262 19.36 11.41 -22.77
C CYS A 262 20.64 10.68 -22.34
N LEU A 263 20.55 9.40 -21.95
CA LEU A 263 21.71 8.59 -21.55
C LEU A 263 22.53 8.07 -22.74
N ASP A 264 21.93 8.02 -23.92
CA ASP A 264 22.61 7.64 -25.16
C ASP A 264 23.25 8.87 -25.85
N GLU A 265 22.58 10.02 -25.79
CA GLU A 265 23.02 11.30 -26.35
C GLU A 265 23.94 12.08 -25.41
N GLU A 266 24.90 12.82 -25.94
CA GLU A 266 25.89 13.58 -25.12
C GLU A 266 25.40 14.98 -24.69
N ASN A 267 24.09 15.24 -24.85
CA ASN A 267 23.51 16.58 -24.76
C ASN A 267 22.84 16.90 -23.41
N SER A 268 23.10 16.10 -22.37
CA SER A 268 22.53 16.35 -21.03
C SER A 268 23.63 16.47 -19.98
N LEU A 269 23.44 17.33 -18.99
CA LEU A 269 24.37 17.48 -17.86
C LEU A 269 24.04 16.50 -16.74
N PHE A 270 22.81 16.56 -16.22
CA PHE A 270 22.32 15.70 -15.15
C PHE A 270 21.07 14.95 -15.58
N ILE A 271 21.04 13.63 -15.35
CA ILE A 271 19.91 12.79 -15.71
C ILE A 271 19.57 11.92 -14.51
N LYS A 272 18.36 12.07 -13.97
CA LYS A 272 17.80 11.10 -13.05
C LYS A 272 17.17 9.95 -13.84
N PHE A 273 17.61 8.73 -13.58
CA PHE A 273 16.97 7.53 -14.13
C PHE A 273 17.29 6.28 -13.30
N VAL A 274 16.62 5.16 -13.61
CA VAL A 274 16.95 3.86 -13.01
C VAL A 274 18.35 3.42 -13.44
N ASN A 275 18.97 2.51 -12.69
CA ASN A 275 20.32 2.04 -13.01
C ASN A 275 20.31 1.17 -14.29
N THR A 276 20.68 1.80 -15.41
CA THR A 276 20.78 1.19 -16.73
C THR A 276 22.15 0.58 -16.99
N ARG A 277 22.19 -0.54 -17.72
CA ARG A 277 23.43 -1.27 -18.07
C ARG A 277 24.27 -0.59 -19.15
N LYS A 278 23.58 -0.05 -20.16
CA LYS A 278 24.19 0.53 -21.35
C LYS A 278 23.78 1.99 -21.38
N THR A 279 24.76 2.84 -21.19
CA THR A 279 24.68 4.29 -21.36
C THR A 279 25.91 4.70 -22.15
N ASN A 280 25.92 5.91 -22.69
CA ASN A 280 27.15 6.47 -23.21
C ASN A 280 28.22 6.51 -22.10
N SER A 281 29.46 6.16 -22.44
CA SER A 281 30.59 6.02 -21.51
C SER A 281 30.97 7.33 -20.78
N ILE A 282 30.54 8.48 -21.31
CA ILE A 282 30.73 9.79 -20.68
C ILE A 282 29.89 9.98 -19.43
N TYR A 283 28.78 9.25 -19.30
CA TYR A 283 27.91 9.35 -18.16
C TYR A 283 28.42 8.44 -17.05
N LYS A 284 28.76 9.08 -15.94
CA LYS A 284 29.00 8.40 -14.66
C LYS A 284 27.77 8.56 -13.80
N LYS A 285 27.70 7.80 -12.71
CA LYS A 285 26.55 7.77 -11.80
C LYS A 285 26.96 8.08 -10.37
N THR A 286 26.03 8.63 -9.61
CA THR A 286 26.14 8.87 -8.17
C THR A 286 24.76 8.72 -7.52
N ILE A 287 24.71 8.72 -6.19
CA ILE A 287 23.43 8.77 -5.46
C ILE A 287 22.73 10.11 -5.69
N LEU A 288 21.40 10.13 -5.54
CA LEU A 288 20.63 11.37 -5.68
C LEU A 288 21.05 12.39 -4.60
N PRO A 289 21.05 13.69 -4.91
CA PRO A 289 21.40 14.72 -3.95
C PRO A 289 20.33 14.85 -2.86
N GLY A 290 20.70 15.45 -1.73
CA GLY A 290 19.77 15.83 -0.67
C GLY A 290 19.88 17.29 -0.26
N VAL A 291 19.26 17.64 0.86
CA VAL A 291 19.31 19.00 1.42
C VAL A 291 20.72 19.40 1.86
N GLN A 292 21.53 18.42 2.30
CA GLN A 292 22.92 18.60 2.69
C GLN A 292 23.73 17.34 2.36
N GLU A 293 25.06 17.47 2.33
CA GLU A 293 25.96 16.36 2.04
C GLU A 293 25.71 15.18 3.00
N GLY A 294 25.70 13.96 2.43
CA GLY A 294 25.43 12.73 3.16
C GLY A 294 23.94 12.38 3.30
N ILE A 295 23.01 13.29 2.98
CA ILE A 295 21.58 13.00 2.91
C ILE A 295 21.18 12.73 1.45
N SER A 296 20.42 11.67 1.22
CA SER A 296 19.94 11.23 -0.09
C SER A 296 18.62 10.47 0.06
N GLY A 297 17.97 10.15 -1.06
CA GLY A 297 16.79 9.30 -1.09
C GLY A 297 16.62 8.68 -2.46
N ALA A 298 16.53 7.35 -2.54
CA ALA A 298 16.21 6.64 -3.78
C ALA A 298 15.11 5.60 -3.54
N THR A 299 14.03 5.67 -4.30
CA THR A 299 12.93 4.71 -4.24
C THR A 299 13.43 3.34 -4.69
N ILE A 300 13.02 2.32 -3.94
CA ILE A 300 13.27 0.94 -4.34
C ILE A 300 12.24 0.51 -5.39
N ILE A 301 12.76 -0.06 -6.46
CA ILE A 301 12.00 -0.74 -7.51
C ILE A 301 12.47 -2.20 -7.56
N GLY A 302 11.65 -3.09 -8.10
CA GLY A 302 12.03 -4.48 -8.26
C GLY A 302 10.82 -5.39 -8.26
N TYR A 303 11.09 -6.69 -8.14
CA TYR A 303 10.04 -7.70 -8.14
C TYR A 303 10.22 -8.69 -7.00
N ASN A 304 9.10 -9.08 -6.42
CA ASN A 304 8.99 -10.23 -5.53
C ASN A 304 8.67 -11.49 -6.34
N ILE A 305 9.05 -12.64 -5.79
CA ILE A 305 8.42 -13.92 -6.10
C ILE A 305 7.44 -14.26 -4.97
N GLY A 306 6.21 -14.59 -5.35
CA GLY A 306 5.17 -15.09 -4.45
C GLY A 306 4.72 -16.49 -4.87
N VAL A 307 4.24 -17.27 -3.89
CA VAL A 307 3.65 -18.60 -4.12
C VAL A 307 2.15 -18.49 -3.98
N ILE A 308 1.39 -18.93 -4.98
CA ILE A 308 -0.07 -18.94 -4.91
C ILE A 308 -0.51 -19.92 -3.83
N LYS A 309 -1.43 -19.49 -2.96
CA LYS A 309 -1.86 -20.24 -1.77
C LYS A 309 -2.46 -21.61 -2.09
N TYR A 310 -3.12 -21.75 -3.23
CA TYR A 310 -3.87 -22.95 -3.67
C TYR A 310 -3.00 -24.00 -4.36
N ILE A 311 -1.77 -24.19 -3.88
CA ILE A 311 -0.84 -25.16 -4.44
C ILE A 311 -1.16 -26.59 -3.98
N LYS A 312 -1.02 -27.57 -4.87
CA LYS A 312 -1.26 -29.00 -4.59
C LYS A 312 -0.28 -29.54 -3.55
N GLU A 313 -0.73 -30.48 -2.71
CA GLU A 313 0.10 -31.08 -1.63
C GLU A 313 1.39 -31.72 -2.15
N GLU A 314 1.36 -32.38 -3.32
CA GLU A 314 2.55 -32.99 -3.94
C GLU A 314 3.67 -31.96 -4.20
N LYS A 315 3.29 -30.71 -4.52
CA LYS A 315 4.22 -29.61 -4.78
C LYS A 315 4.70 -28.94 -3.50
N LYS A 316 3.86 -28.88 -2.44
CA LYS A 316 4.22 -28.24 -1.16
C LYS A 316 5.51 -28.80 -0.56
N ASN A 317 5.68 -30.12 -0.63
CA ASN A 317 6.87 -30.79 -0.10
C ASN A 317 8.16 -30.45 -0.85
N LYS A 318 8.06 -29.92 -2.07
CA LYS A 318 9.20 -29.53 -2.91
C LYS A 318 9.46 -28.02 -2.92
N LEU A 319 8.54 -27.19 -2.41
CA LEU A 319 8.65 -25.73 -2.39
C LEU A 319 9.94 -25.25 -1.73
N LYS A 320 10.33 -25.87 -0.60
CA LYS A 320 11.56 -25.51 0.11
C LYS A 320 12.78 -25.61 -0.80
N SER A 321 12.95 -26.74 -1.49
CA SER A 321 14.09 -26.96 -2.40
C SER A 321 14.11 -25.94 -3.55
N VAL A 322 12.94 -25.58 -4.08
CA VAL A 322 12.81 -24.56 -5.13
C VAL A 322 13.21 -23.18 -4.61
N LEU A 323 12.55 -22.72 -3.55
CA LEU A 323 12.74 -21.38 -3.00
C LEU A 323 14.14 -21.19 -2.43
N SER A 324 14.70 -22.20 -1.73
CA SER A 324 16.08 -22.16 -1.21
C SER A 324 17.08 -21.87 -2.32
N TYR A 325 16.91 -22.46 -3.50
CA TYR A 325 17.79 -22.21 -4.62
C TYR A 325 17.55 -20.83 -5.26
N LEU A 326 16.29 -20.50 -5.56
CA LEU A 326 15.94 -19.23 -6.22
C LEU A 326 16.35 -18.00 -5.39
N CYS A 327 16.27 -18.10 -4.06
CA CYS A 327 16.64 -17.06 -3.11
C CYS A 327 18.07 -17.22 -2.55
N SER A 328 18.83 -18.21 -3.04
CA SER A 328 20.20 -18.43 -2.56
C SER A 328 21.13 -17.25 -2.88
N LYS A 329 22.09 -17.01 -1.99
CA LYS A 329 23.16 -16.04 -2.23
C LYS A 329 23.93 -16.30 -3.53
N SER A 330 24.15 -17.56 -3.89
CA SER A 330 24.77 -17.96 -5.16
C SER A 330 23.95 -17.58 -6.40
N MET A 331 22.62 -17.74 -6.33
CA MET A 331 21.75 -17.36 -7.43
C MET A 331 21.67 -15.83 -7.54
N GLN A 332 21.54 -15.14 -6.41
CA GLN A 332 21.59 -13.67 -6.36
C GLN A 332 22.90 -13.12 -6.95
N ARG A 333 24.06 -13.71 -6.61
CA ARG A 333 25.35 -13.38 -7.24
C ARG A 333 25.28 -13.58 -8.76
N THR A 334 24.75 -14.71 -9.23
CA THR A 334 24.64 -15.01 -10.66
C THR A 334 23.81 -13.95 -11.41
N ILE A 335 22.72 -13.50 -10.80
CA ILE A 335 21.85 -12.47 -11.38
C ILE A 335 22.58 -11.12 -11.43
N ILE A 336 23.26 -10.70 -10.36
CA ILE A 336 24.08 -9.47 -10.39
C ILE A 336 25.11 -9.54 -11.52
N MET A 337 25.85 -10.65 -11.63
CA MET A 337 26.94 -10.78 -12.60
C MET A 337 26.44 -10.76 -14.05
N LYS A 338 25.28 -11.36 -14.32
CA LYS A 338 24.72 -11.44 -15.68
C LYS A 338 23.87 -10.25 -16.08
N LYS A 339 23.19 -9.63 -15.11
CA LYS A 339 22.13 -8.65 -15.36
C LYS A 339 22.38 -7.31 -14.67
N SER A 340 23.46 -7.14 -13.91
CA SER A 340 23.82 -5.88 -13.22
C SER A 340 22.64 -5.23 -12.47
N VAL A 341 21.67 -6.04 -12.04
CA VAL A 341 20.61 -5.66 -11.12
C VAL A 341 21.10 -5.89 -9.70
N LEU A 342 20.36 -5.41 -8.73
CA LEU A 342 20.79 -5.39 -7.34
C LEU A 342 20.15 -6.51 -6.55
N SER A 343 20.88 -7.00 -5.55
CA SER A 343 20.39 -8.02 -4.65
C SER A 343 19.90 -7.42 -3.33
N PRO A 344 18.84 -7.99 -2.74
CA PRO A 344 18.46 -7.71 -1.36
C PRO A 344 19.46 -8.27 -0.32
N ILE A 345 20.43 -9.09 -0.71
CA ILE A 345 21.48 -9.64 0.17
C ILE A 345 22.68 -8.68 0.19
N THR A 346 22.82 -7.92 1.28
CA THR A 346 23.86 -6.86 1.38
C THR A 346 25.28 -7.41 1.47
N SER A 347 25.45 -8.64 1.96
CA SER A 347 26.76 -9.27 2.07
C SER A 347 27.45 -9.48 0.71
N LEU A 348 26.69 -9.49 -0.40
CA LEU A 348 27.24 -9.58 -1.77
C LEU A 348 28.04 -8.34 -2.17
N TYR A 349 27.69 -7.15 -1.65
CA TYR A 349 28.43 -5.92 -1.96
C TYR A 349 29.77 -5.82 -1.22
N GLY A 350 30.10 -6.80 -0.37
CA GLY A 350 31.44 -6.96 0.22
C GLY A 350 32.37 -7.83 -0.64
N GLU A 351 31.88 -8.46 -1.69
CA GLU A 351 32.64 -9.41 -2.50
C GLU A 351 33.34 -8.71 -3.67
N GLU A 352 34.66 -8.91 -3.80
CA GLU A 352 35.49 -8.23 -4.80
C GLU A 352 35.01 -8.48 -6.24
N GLU A 353 34.67 -9.73 -6.56
CA GLU A 353 34.14 -10.11 -7.90
C GLU A 353 32.85 -9.36 -8.25
N VAL A 354 31.98 -9.12 -7.27
CA VAL A 354 30.73 -8.36 -7.47
C VAL A 354 31.06 -6.90 -7.72
N CYS A 355 31.98 -6.32 -6.94
CA CYS A 355 32.35 -4.91 -7.04
C CYS A 355 33.21 -4.56 -8.26
N GLN A 356 33.83 -5.55 -8.90
CA GLN A 356 34.43 -5.39 -10.23
C GLN A 356 33.36 -5.23 -11.33
N LYS A 357 32.15 -5.76 -11.11
CA LYS A 357 31.07 -5.73 -12.10
C LYS A 357 30.11 -4.55 -11.93
N ILE A 358 29.86 -4.16 -10.69
CA ILE A 358 28.93 -3.07 -10.35
C ILE A 358 29.59 -2.13 -9.35
N ASP A 359 29.15 -0.86 -9.34
CA ASP A 359 29.64 0.14 -8.40
C ASP A 359 29.08 -0.10 -6.98
N CYS A 360 29.74 -0.98 -6.23
CA CYS A 360 29.37 -1.30 -4.85
C CYS A 360 29.35 -0.08 -3.91
N GLU A 361 30.15 0.97 -4.17
CA GLU A 361 30.19 2.14 -3.30
C GLU A 361 28.88 2.91 -3.36
N ILE A 362 28.32 3.08 -4.56
CA ILE A 362 26.98 3.67 -4.70
C ILE A 362 25.97 2.85 -3.91
N TYR A 363 25.91 1.53 -4.11
CA TYR A 363 24.88 0.69 -3.49
C TYR A 363 24.99 0.58 -1.97
N LYS A 364 26.21 0.63 -1.41
CA LYS A 364 26.44 0.69 0.03
C LYS A 364 25.92 2.00 0.64
N ASN A 365 25.95 3.08 -0.13
CA ASN A 365 25.57 4.41 0.32
C ASN A 365 24.14 4.82 -0.07
N ILE A 366 23.41 3.99 -0.83
CA ILE A 366 22.01 4.25 -1.16
C ILE A 366 21.16 4.32 0.12
N GLN A 367 20.31 5.35 0.18
CA GLN A 367 19.36 5.56 1.25
C GLN A 367 17.97 5.24 0.72
N PRO A 368 17.48 4.00 0.94
CA PRO A 368 16.24 3.52 0.33
C PRO A 368 15.01 4.27 0.83
N VAL A 369 14.13 4.61 -0.10
CA VAL A 369 12.80 5.15 0.18
C VAL A 369 11.76 4.08 -0.12
N PHE A 370 10.94 3.78 0.88
CA PHE A 370 9.85 2.81 0.78
C PHE A 370 8.54 3.56 0.50
N ARG A 371 7.89 3.22 -0.60
CA ARG A 371 6.59 3.77 -0.96
C ARG A 371 5.52 3.31 0.07
N PRO A 372 4.48 4.12 0.35
CA PRO A 372 3.45 3.82 1.36
C PRO A 372 2.42 2.78 0.86
N THR A 373 2.89 1.58 0.53
CA THR A 373 2.10 0.51 -0.11
C THR A 373 1.05 -0.14 0.80
N SER A 374 1.08 0.16 2.10
CA SER A 374 0.08 -0.26 3.08
C SER A 374 -1.24 0.51 2.98
N MET A 375 -1.31 1.58 2.19
CA MET A 375 -2.55 2.31 1.94
C MET A 375 -3.57 1.41 1.21
N ILE A 376 -4.84 1.48 1.65
CA ILE A 376 -5.93 0.58 1.18
C ILE A 376 -6.17 0.68 -0.32
N ASP A 377 -5.94 1.86 -0.89
CA ASP A 377 -5.95 2.11 -2.33
C ASP A 377 -4.71 2.91 -2.70
N TYR A 378 -3.56 2.23 -2.67
CA TYR A 378 -2.26 2.84 -2.97
C TYR A 378 -2.25 3.58 -4.32
N GLU A 379 -2.89 3.03 -5.36
CA GLU A 379 -2.90 3.64 -6.70
C GLU A 379 -3.65 4.97 -6.71
N ASN A 380 -4.86 5.00 -6.14
CA ASN A 380 -5.61 6.26 -6.04
C ASN A 380 -4.87 7.26 -5.14
N TYR A 381 -4.28 6.79 -4.05
CA TYR A 381 -3.46 7.61 -3.17
C TYR A 381 -2.26 8.23 -3.92
N SER A 382 -1.43 7.44 -4.59
CA SER A 382 -0.23 7.91 -5.28
C SER A 382 -0.58 8.85 -6.45
N ASN A 383 -1.64 8.53 -7.20
CA ASN A 383 -2.14 9.38 -8.28
C ASN A 383 -2.66 10.73 -7.77
N LYS A 384 -3.48 10.76 -6.71
CA LYS A 384 -3.98 12.03 -6.14
C LYS A 384 -2.86 12.84 -5.50
N TYR A 385 -1.93 12.18 -4.82
CA TYR A 385 -0.76 12.82 -4.23
C TYR A 385 0.07 13.51 -5.32
N LEU A 386 0.40 12.78 -6.38
CA LEU A 386 1.14 13.32 -7.52
C LEU A 386 0.36 14.44 -8.21
N TYR A 387 -0.95 14.28 -8.41
CA TYR A 387 -1.81 15.28 -9.03
C TYR A 387 -1.74 16.64 -8.31
N TYR A 388 -1.93 16.67 -6.98
CA TYR A 388 -1.87 17.92 -6.22
C TYR A 388 -0.48 18.56 -6.28
N PHE A 389 0.59 17.76 -6.23
CA PHE A 389 1.95 18.27 -6.41
C PHE A 389 2.18 18.82 -7.83
N SER A 390 1.76 18.10 -8.87
CA SER A 390 1.93 18.49 -10.26
C SER A 390 1.21 19.80 -10.58
N ARG A 391 0.09 20.09 -9.92
CA ARG A 391 -0.57 21.40 -10.03
C ARG A 391 0.28 22.54 -9.46
N TYR A 392 0.90 22.37 -8.31
CA TYR A 392 1.88 23.35 -7.81
C TYR A 392 3.07 23.50 -8.75
N LEU A 393 3.63 22.38 -9.19
CA LEU A 393 4.85 22.37 -9.98
C LEU A 393 4.63 23.02 -11.35
N PHE A 394 3.59 22.61 -12.09
CA PHE A 394 3.39 22.97 -13.50
C PHE A 394 2.23 23.95 -13.76
N LYS A 395 1.27 24.10 -12.84
CA LYS A 395 0.10 24.99 -13.01
C LYS A 395 0.14 26.24 -12.12
N ASN A 396 1.21 26.42 -11.35
CA ASN A 396 1.41 27.55 -10.43
C ASN A 396 0.31 27.70 -9.37
N ASP A 397 -0.30 26.58 -8.97
CA ASP A 397 -1.19 26.55 -7.82
C ASP A 397 -0.43 26.93 -6.53
N SER A 398 -1.18 27.31 -5.49
CA SER A 398 -0.61 27.63 -4.18
C SER A 398 0.09 26.41 -3.56
N LEU A 399 1.31 26.63 -3.05
CA LEU A 399 2.06 25.61 -2.29
C LEU A 399 1.25 25.12 -1.08
N HIS A 400 0.68 26.08 -0.34
CA HIS A 400 -0.10 25.78 0.86
C HIS A 400 -1.32 24.91 0.53
N ASP A 401 -2.07 25.26 -0.52
CA ASP A 401 -3.25 24.47 -0.90
C ASP A 401 -2.87 23.08 -1.41
N SER A 402 -1.75 22.97 -2.13
CA SER A 402 -1.25 21.69 -2.63
C SER A 402 -0.82 20.76 -1.48
N ILE A 403 -0.06 21.27 -0.51
CA ILE A 403 0.32 20.52 0.71
C ILE A 403 -0.93 20.14 1.50
N ARG A 404 -1.87 21.07 1.72
CA ARG A 404 -3.12 20.79 2.44
C ARG A 404 -3.91 19.66 1.78
N ASN A 405 -4.11 19.71 0.46
CA ASN A 405 -4.83 18.67 -0.26
C ASN A 405 -4.13 17.30 -0.18
N ILE A 406 -2.79 17.27 -0.19
CA ILE A 406 -2.00 16.05 0.02
C ILE A 406 -2.19 15.51 1.45
N ILE A 407 -2.21 16.38 2.45
CA ILE A 407 -2.48 16.00 3.85
C ILE A 407 -3.89 15.41 3.97
N ASP A 408 -4.88 16.01 3.31
CA ASP A 408 -6.28 15.59 3.39
C ASP A 408 -6.52 14.18 2.83
N ILE A 409 -5.75 13.73 1.83
CA ILE A 409 -5.81 12.35 1.32
C ILE A 409 -4.95 11.37 2.13
N THR A 410 -4.04 11.87 2.98
CA THR A 410 -3.14 11.05 3.80
C THR A 410 -3.71 10.77 5.19
N LYS A 411 -4.50 11.71 5.75
CA LYS A 411 -5.09 11.56 7.08
C LYS A 411 -6.46 10.90 7.02
N ILE A 412 -6.73 10.07 8.03
CA ILE A 412 -8.09 9.57 8.29
C ILE A 412 -8.84 10.69 8.99
N HIS A 413 -9.82 11.27 8.29
CA HIS A 413 -10.62 12.34 8.87
C HIS A 413 -11.61 11.74 9.87
N SER A 414 -11.52 12.20 11.11
CA SER A 414 -12.56 11.99 12.12
C SER A 414 -13.02 13.34 12.62
N ILE A 415 -14.33 13.53 12.77
CA ILE A 415 -14.88 14.76 13.33
C ILE A 415 -14.52 14.78 14.81
N SER A 416 -13.51 15.56 15.20
CA SER A 416 -13.06 15.72 16.58
C SER A 416 -13.65 17.00 17.19
N ILE A 417 -13.83 17.02 18.52
CA ILE A 417 -14.39 18.18 19.26
C ILE A 417 -13.36 19.34 19.34
N GLY A 418 -12.08 19.06 19.08
CA GLY A 418 -10.98 20.02 19.18
C GLY A 418 -10.89 20.99 18.00
N THR A 419 -10.39 22.19 18.25
CA THR A 419 -10.18 23.26 17.24
C THR A 419 -8.98 23.03 16.32
N SER A 420 -8.18 21.99 16.56
CA SER A 420 -6.92 21.74 15.84
C SER A 420 -7.11 21.21 14.42
N GLU A 421 -8.27 20.65 14.09
CA GLU A 421 -8.51 20.00 12.80
C GLU A 421 -9.70 20.60 12.04
N ASN A 422 -10.85 20.84 12.70
CA ASN A 422 -12.03 21.42 12.05
C ASN A 422 -13.00 22.07 13.07
N ILE A 423 -13.48 23.30 12.78
CA ILE A 423 -14.46 24.03 13.60
C ILE A 423 -15.84 23.32 13.61
N VAL A 424 -16.15 22.52 12.59
CA VAL A 424 -17.43 21.81 12.46
C VAL A 424 -17.72 20.91 13.66
N GLY A 425 -16.72 20.18 14.19
CA GLY A 425 -16.89 19.32 15.35
C GLY A 425 -17.20 20.08 16.64
N LEU A 426 -16.57 21.24 16.83
CA LEU A 426 -16.87 22.13 17.95
C LEU A 426 -18.27 22.74 17.83
N PHE A 427 -18.64 23.24 16.65
CA PHE A 427 -19.96 23.84 16.41
C PHE A 427 -21.10 22.84 16.63
N THR A 428 -20.94 21.62 16.11
CA THR A 428 -21.90 20.53 16.31
C THR A 428 -22.01 20.14 17.79
N ALA A 429 -20.88 20.02 18.51
CA ALA A 429 -20.89 19.75 19.95
C ALA A 429 -21.62 20.84 20.74
N ILE A 430 -21.37 22.13 20.45
CA ILE A 430 -22.04 23.25 21.12
C ILE A 430 -23.55 23.22 20.85
N SER A 431 -23.95 22.95 19.60
CA SER A 431 -25.37 22.87 19.23
C SER A 431 -26.09 21.74 19.98
N ILE A 432 -25.45 20.57 20.12
CA ILE A 432 -26.01 19.45 20.90
C ILE A 432 -26.13 19.81 22.38
N ILE A 433 -25.12 20.46 22.96
CA ILE A 433 -25.16 20.90 24.37
C ILE A 433 -26.32 21.87 24.62
N LEU A 434 -26.53 22.83 23.71
CA LEU A 434 -27.64 23.79 23.82
C LEU A 434 -29.00 23.10 23.75
N ILE A 435 -29.16 22.13 22.85
CA ILE A 435 -30.40 21.34 22.76
C ILE A 435 -30.61 20.52 24.04
N LEU A 436 -29.58 19.82 24.54
CA LEU A 436 -29.66 19.06 25.78
C LEU A 436 -30.05 19.94 26.97
N ALA A 437 -29.44 21.12 27.10
CA ALA A 437 -29.78 22.09 28.13
C ALA A 437 -31.23 22.55 28.01
N TYR A 438 -31.72 22.83 26.79
CA TYR A 438 -33.11 23.22 26.55
C TYR A 438 -34.10 22.11 26.96
N ILE A 439 -33.82 20.85 26.61
CA ILE A 439 -34.69 19.73 26.98
C ILE A 439 -34.70 19.55 28.51
N ILE A 440 -33.54 19.64 29.18
CA ILE A 440 -33.44 19.55 30.65
C ILE A 440 -34.20 20.69 31.34
N ILE A 441 -34.03 21.93 30.89
CA ILE A 441 -34.73 23.09 31.43
C ILE A 441 -36.24 22.93 31.24
N SER A 442 -36.69 22.54 30.04
CA SER A 442 -38.10 22.29 29.75
C SER A 442 -38.69 21.24 30.68
N PHE A 443 -37.92 20.20 31.00
CA PHE A 443 -38.33 19.17 31.95
C PHE A 443 -38.47 19.69 33.39
N PHE A 444 -37.56 20.54 33.86
CA PHE A 444 -37.70 21.17 35.18
C PHE A 444 -38.94 22.08 35.28
N PHE A 445 -39.33 22.74 34.19
CA PHE A 445 -40.60 23.48 34.13
C PHE A 445 -41.81 22.56 34.28
N LEU A 446 -41.78 21.32 33.76
CA LEU A 446 -42.86 20.34 33.91
C LEU A 446 -43.04 19.86 35.35
N LEU A 447 -41.98 19.88 36.16
CA LEU A 447 -42.03 19.51 37.58
C LEU A 447 -42.59 20.63 38.48
N TYR A 448 -42.82 21.82 37.94
CA TYR A 448 -43.40 22.92 38.69
C TYR A 448 -44.89 22.65 38.99
N LYS A 449 -45.27 22.80 40.26
CA LYS A 449 -46.58 22.38 40.78
C LYS A 449 -47.78 22.97 40.02
N GLY A 450 -47.65 24.19 39.47
CA GLY A 450 -48.71 24.83 38.70
C GLY A 450 -48.93 24.27 37.29
N PHE A 451 -47.98 23.49 36.75
CA PHE A 451 -48.07 22.89 35.41
C PHE A 451 -48.41 21.39 35.43
N LEU A 452 -48.20 20.70 36.56
CA LEU A 452 -48.48 19.26 36.71
C LEU A 452 -49.93 18.91 36.34
N ASP A 453 -50.89 19.79 36.66
CA ASP A 453 -52.31 19.58 36.40
C ASP A 453 -52.67 19.57 34.89
N TYR A 454 -51.79 20.10 34.03
CA TYR A 454 -52.00 20.13 32.57
C TYR A 454 -51.35 18.93 31.85
N PHE A 455 -50.51 18.14 32.52
CA PHE A 455 -49.76 17.03 31.93
C PHE A 455 -50.26 15.65 32.42
N ILE A 456 -51.57 15.43 32.36
CA ILE A 456 -52.23 14.19 32.82
C ILE A 456 -52.00 12.99 31.87
N PHE A 457 -51.46 13.22 30.68
CA PHE A 457 -51.38 12.19 29.64
C PHE A 457 -50.52 10.97 30.06
N ILE A 458 -49.41 11.12 30.77
CA ILE A 458 -48.58 9.97 31.17
C ILE A 458 -48.17 10.16 32.64
N PRO A 459 -48.04 9.08 33.45
CA PRO A 459 -47.50 9.19 34.80
C PRO A 459 -46.13 9.87 34.86
N ILE A 460 -45.85 10.61 35.93
CA ILE A 460 -44.63 11.42 36.04
C ILE A 460 -43.34 10.60 35.92
N ASP A 461 -43.34 9.37 36.44
CA ASP A 461 -42.21 8.45 36.33
C ASP A 461 -41.94 8.03 34.87
N PHE A 462 -42.99 7.89 34.07
CA PHE A 462 -42.90 7.55 32.66
C PHE A 462 -42.51 8.77 31.79
N TRP A 463 -42.87 9.99 32.21
CA TRP A 463 -42.32 11.23 31.65
C TRP A 463 -40.82 11.36 31.91
N ILE A 464 -40.36 11.08 33.15
CA ILE A 464 -38.93 11.04 33.49
C ILE A 464 -38.20 10.03 32.60
N MET A 465 -38.77 8.83 32.39
CA MET A 465 -38.16 7.82 31.51
C MET A 465 -38.04 8.29 30.06
N SER A 466 -39.10 8.87 29.48
CA SER A 466 -39.08 9.38 28.11
C SER A 466 -38.06 10.51 27.91
N MET A 467 -37.90 11.33 28.94
CA MET A 467 -36.88 12.37 29.01
C MET A 467 -35.46 11.79 29.04
N VAL A 468 -35.20 10.82 29.92
CA VAL A 468 -33.92 10.11 29.98
C VAL A 468 -33.60 9.43 28.64
N GLY A 469 -34.59 8.83 27.99
CA GLY A 469 -34.46 8.28 26.64
C GLY A 469 -34.04 9.34 25.62
N SER A 470 -34.70 10.50 25.60
CA SER A 470 -34.40 11.59 24.67
C SER A 470 -32.99 12.18 24.86
N VAL A 471 -32.59 12.38 26.13
CA VAL A 471 -31.24 12.84 26.48
C VAL A 471 -30.19 11.80 26.08
N SER A 472 -30.45 10.52 26.35
CA SER A 472 -29.55 9.42 26.02
C SER A 472 -29.39 9.28 24.50
N PHE A 473 -30.47 9.44 23.74
CA PHE A 473 -30.46 9.40 22.27
C PHE A 473 -29.57 10.50 21.68
N LEU A 474 -29.73 11.75 22.12
CA LEU A 474 -28.88 12.86 21.66
C LEU A 474 -27.42 12.74 22.11
N SER A 475 -27.18 12.11 23.26
CA SER A 475 -25.83 11.88 23.78
C SER A 475 -25.02 10.91 22.89
N VAL A 476 -25.68 10.07 22.09
CA VAL A 476 -25.03 9.17 21.12
C VAL A 476 -24.18 9.94 20.11
N CYS A 477 -24.58 11.15 19.73
CA CYS A 477 -23.84 11.97 18.78
C CYS A 477 -22.39 12.27 19.25
N PHE A 478 -22.13 12.33 20.57
CA PHE A 478 -20.77 12.48 21.09
C PHE A 478 -19.94 11.19 20.95
N LEU A 479 -20.57 10.02 20.98
CA LEU A 479 -19.88 8.74 20.79
C LEU A 479 -19.44 8.52 19.34
N GLU A 480 -20.17 9.12 18.39
CA GLU A 480 -19.81 9.14 16.97
C GLU A 480 -18.62 10.07 16.67
N MET A 481 -18.32 11.02 17.55
CA MET A 481 -17.17 11.92 17.40
C MET A 481 -15.82 11.21 17.70
N GLY A 482 -14.78 11.62 16.97
CA GLY A 482 -13.44 11.07 17.03
C GLY A 482 -13.31 9.72 16.32
N THR A 483 -12.29 8.94 16.69
CA THR A 483 -12.01 7.67 16.01
C THR A 483 -13.08 6.62 16.28
N VAL A 484 -13.53 5.97 15.20
CA VAL A 484 -14.53 4.90 15.25
C VAL A 484 -13.87 3.59 15.71
N THR A 485 -14.46 2.95 16.72
CA THR A 485 -13.99 1.65 17.26
C THR A 485 -15.16 0.67 17.37
N VAL A 486 -14.85 -0.64 17.30
CA VAL A 486 -15.85 -1.71 17.49
C VAL A 486 -16.62 -1.54 18.80
N LEU A 487 -15.90 -1.17 19.86
CA LEU A 487 -16.49 -0.92 21.17
C LEU A 487 -17.49 0.25 21.13
N LYS A 488 -17.10 1.38 20.52
CA LYS A 488 -18.01 2.53 20.34
C LYS A 488 -19.27 2.14 19.58
N CYS A 489 -19.16 1.30 18.55
CA CYS A 489 -20.32 0.86 17.76
C CYS A 489 -21.30 0.01 18.57
N HIS A 490 -20.82 -0.93 19.38
CA HIS A 490 -21.69 -1.68 20.28
C HIS A 490 -22.34 -0.77 21.32
N PHE A 491 -21.60 0.20 21.88
CA PHE A 491 -22.17 1.18 22.81
C PHE A 491 -23.23 2.07 22.16
N ILE A 492 -22.97 2.58 20.94
CA ILE A 492 -23.92 3.38 20.17
C ILE A 492 -25.20 2.58 19.94
N GLN A 493 -25.09 1.34 19.48
CA GLN A 493 -26.25 0.47 19.25
C GLN A 493 -27.05 0.24 20.54
N PHE A 494 -26.36 -0.09 21.63
CA PHE A 494 -26.98 -0.35 22.93
C PHE A 494 -27.73 0.89 23.46
N ILE A 495 -27.08 2.06 23.43
CA ILE A 495 -27.68 3.31 23.90
C ILE A 495 -28.84 3.71 22.98
N MET A 496 -28.71 3.60 21.66
CA MET A 496 -29.79 3.88 20.70
C MET A 496 -31.04 3.04 20.98
N SER A 497 -30.87 1.72 21.11
CA SER A 497 -31.96 0.78 21.38
C SER A 497 -32.63 1.07 22.73
N GLY A 498 -31.86 1.21 23.81
CA GLY A 498 -32.41 1.54 25.13
C GLY A 498 -33.08 2.92 25.17
N SER A 499 -32.50 3.92 24.51
CA SER A 499 -33.07 5.27 24.42
C SER A 499 -34.41 5.27 23.70
N PHE A 500 -34.50 4.55 22.58
CA PHE A 500 -35.75 4.40 21.83
C PHE A 500 -36.86 3.76 22.67
N THR A 501 -36.53 2.68 23.39
CA THR A 501 -37.48 2.01 24.30
C THR A 501 -37.94 2.92 25.41
N LEU A 502 -37.04 3.65 26.05
CA LEU A 502 -37.39 4.61 27.11
C LEU A 502 -38.26 5.75 26.60
N THR A 503 -38.10 6.19 25.34
CA THR A 503 -38.92 7.26 24.74
C THR A 503 -40.29 6.76 24.30
N VAL A 504 -40.38 5.60 23.64
CA VAL A 504 -41.60 5.14 22.95
C VAL A 504 -42.50 4.28 23.83
N VAL A 505 -41.94 3.40 24.66
CA VAL A 505 -42.74 2.45 25.47
C VAL A 505 -43.67 3.16 26.47
N PRO A 506 -43.28 4.28 27.12
CA PRO A 506 -44.21 5.05 27.94
C PRO A 506 -45.46 5.54 27.21
N ILE A 507 -45.29 5.98 25.95
CA ILE A 507 -46.41 6.44 25.11
C ILE A 507 -47.27 5.25 24.69
N LEU A 508 -46.64 4.14 24.27
CA LEU A 508 -47.34 2.91 23.92
C LEU A 508 -48.17 2.38 25.08
N TYR A 509 -47.61 2.37 26.30
CA TYR A 509 -48.34 1.99 27.51
C TYR A 509 -49.61 2.83 27.67
N LYS A 510 -49.52 4.16 27.50
CA LYS A 510 -50.68 5.04 27.62
C LYS A 510 -51.75 4.75 26.56
N LEU A 511 -51.34 4.57 25.30
CA LEU A 511 -52.26 4.21 24.21
C LEU A 511 -52.98 2.88 24.45
N ILE A 512 -52.31 1.92 25.12
CA ILE A 512 -52.90 0.62 25.46
C ILE A 512 -53.94 0.76 26.58
N ILE A 513 -53.66 1.53 27.64
CA ILE A 513 -54.60 1.66 28.76
C ILE A 513 -55.81 2.55 28.40
N ASP A 514 -55.66 3.46 27.45
CA ASP A 514 -56.75 4.32 26.96
C ASP A 514 -57.60 3.65 25.86
N TYR A 515 -57.30 2.39 25.53
CA TYR A 515 -58.02 1.68 24.50
C TYR A 515 -59.49 1.44 24.91
N PRO A 516 -60.48 1.76 24.06
CA PRO A 516 -61.89 1.85 24.48
C PRO A 516 -62.58 0.50 24.71
N LYS A 517 -61.91 -0.63 24.45
CA LYS A 517 -62.47 -1.99 24.65
C LYS A 517 -61.76 -2.70 25.78
N GLU A 518 -62.54 -3.37 26.61
CA GLU A 518 -62.03 -4.23 27.67
C GLU A 518 -61.36 -5.47 27.08
N ILE A 519 -60.04 -5.53 27.23
CA ILE A 519 -59.19 -6.65 26.82
C ILE A 519 -58.42 -7.07 28.06
N LYS A 520 -58.56 -8.34 28.48
CA LYS A 520 -57.91 -8.89 29.69
C LYS A 520 -56.40 -8.63 29.76
N LEU A 521 -55.71 -8.65 28.61
CA LEU A 521 -54.29 -8.34 28.52
C LEU A 521 -53.98 -6.88 28.90
N PHE A 522 -54.83 -5.93 28.50
CA PHE A 522 -54.63 -4.50 28.76
C PHE A 522 -54.92 -4.16 30.23
N GLU A 523 -55.90 -4.82 30.85
CA GLU A 523 -56.15 -4.74 32.30
C GLU A 523 -54.95 -5.24 33.11
N TYR A 524 -54.35 -6.37 32.67
CA TYR A 524 -53.13 -6.88 33.28
C TYR A 524 -51.97 -5.89 33.14
N ILE A 525 -51.75 -5.32 31.95
CA ILE A 525 -50.71 -4.31 31.69
C ILE A 525 -50.92 -3.07 32.55
N SER A 526 -52.15 -2.57 32.65
CA SER A 526 -52.51 -1.41 33.48
C SER A 526 -52.14 -1.62 34.96
N SER A 527 -52.37 -2.83 35.47
CA SER A 527 -52.01 -3.22 36.84
C SER A 527 -50.50 -3.48 37.03
N ASN A 528 -49.75 -3.67 35.95
CA ASN A 528 -48.36 -4.17 35.96
C ASN A 528 -47.42 -3.34 35.06
N ARG A 529 -47.55 -2.01 35.07
CA ARG A 529 -46.83 -1.11 34.16
C ARG A 529 -45.31 -1.28 34.07
N TYR A 530 -44.64 -1.62 35.18
CA TYR A 530 -43.18 -1.84 35.18
C TYR A 530 -42.79 -3.17 34.53
N TYR A 531 -43.62 -4.21 34.64
CA TYR A 531 -43.39 -5.48 33.93
C TYR A 531 -43.54 -5.29 32.41
N PHE A 532 -44.45 -4.41 31.98
CA PHE A 532 -44.58 -4.03 30.58
C PHE A 532 -43.30 -3.36 30.04
N LEU A 533 -42.71 -2.44 30.80
CA LEU A 533 -41.43 -1.81 30.42
C LEU A 533 -40.26 -2.81 30.43
N LEU A 534 -40.18 -3.66 31.46
CA LEU A 534 -39.15 -4.70 31.58
C LEU A 534 -39.20 -5.67 30.40
N PHE A 535 -40.39 -6.03 29.92
CA PHE A 535 -40.55 -6.89 28.75
C PHE A 535 -39.83 -6.33 27.51
N PHE A 536 -40.07 -5.06 27.14
CA PHE A 536 -39.38 -4.45 25.99
C PHE A 536 -37.87 -4.29 26.24
N SER A 537 -37.48 -3.91 27.46
CA SER A 537 -36.07 -3.77 27.83
C SER A 537 -35.30 -5.11 27.73
N MET A 538 -35.96 -6.23 28.04
CA MET A 538 -35.36 -7.57 27.87
C MET A 538 -35.14 -7.93 26.40
N PHE A 539 -36.07 -7.55 25.51
CA PHE A 539 -35.88 -7.74 24.06
C PHE A 539 -34.69 -6.94 23.54
N ASP A 540 -34.55 -5.68 23.96
CA ASP A 540 -33.38 -4.85 23.60
C ASP A 540 -32.07 -5.50 24.05
N ILE A 541 -32.00 -5.95 25.30
CA ILE A 541 -30.80 -6.63 25.82
C ILE A 541 -30.51 -7.88 24.98
N LEU A 542 -31.51 -8.70 24.69
CA LEU A 542 -31.34 -9.91 23.89
C LEU A 542 -30.81 -9.59 22.47
N PHE A 543 -31.41 -8.63 21.77
CA PHE A 543 -30.98 -8.24 20.43
C PHE A 543 -29.57 -7.65 20.42
N ASN A 544 -29.21 -6.83 21.41
CA ASN A 544 -27.86 -6.29 21.54
C ASN A 544 -26.84 -7.40 21.89
N LEU A 545 -27.21 -8.41 22.68
CA LEU A 545 -26.35 -9.57 22.94
C LEU A 545 -26.13 -10.41 21.67
N LEU A 546 -27.15 -10.56 20.82
CA LEU A 546 -27.02 -11.25 19.54
C LEU A 546 -26.05 -10.55 18.59
N THR A 547 -25.95 -9.21 18.61
CA THR A 547 -24.97 -8.50 17.76
C THR A 547 -23.53 -8.66 18.23
N ILE A 548 -23.29 -9.09 19.48
CA ILE A 548 -21.93 -9.47 19.92
C ILE A 548 -21.45 -10.75 19.19
N ILE A 549 -22.39 -11.63 18.81
CA ILE A 549 -22.09 -12.88 18.09
C ILE A 549 -21.68 -12.59 16.64
N SER A 550 -22.17 -11.51 16.03
CA SER A 550 -21.78 -11.01 14.70
C SER A 550 -21.00 -9.69 14.84
N PRO A 551 -19.69 -9.73 15.11
CA PRO A 551 -18.93 -8.54 15.47
C PRO A 551 -18.87 -7.54 14.33
N PHE A 552 -18.98 -6.27 14.70
CA PHE A 552 -18.68 -5.15 13.81
C PHE A 552 -17.23 -5.21 13.32
N LYS A 553 -17.00 -4.92 12.03
CA LYS A 553 -15.66 -4.64 11.50
C LYS A 553 -15.55 -3.17 11.11
N VAL A 554 -14.51 -2.51 11.61
CA VAL A 554 -14.10 -1.20 11.14
C VAL A 554 -13.42 -1.39 9.79
N ILE A 555 -13.89 -0.65 8.79
CA ILE A 555 -13.39 -0.65 7.42
C ILE A 555 -13.12 0.81 7.07
N ASP A 556 -12.03 1.10 6.37
CA ASP A 556 -11.80 2.45 5.87
C ASP A 556 -12.48 2.60 4.50
N LYS A 557 -13.17 3.72 4.28
CA LYS A 557 -13.78 4.10 2.99
C LYS A 557 -13.09 5.33 2.44
N ILE A 558 -12.91 5.34 1.13
CA ILE A 558 -12.49 6.53 0.39
C ILE A 558 -13.75 7.22 -0.13
N ILE A 559 -13.91 8.50 0.19
CA ILE A 559 -14.98 9.38 -0.32
C ILE A 559 -14.56 9.94 -1.69
N PRO A 560 -15.47 10.34 -2.60
CA PRO A 560 -15.11 10.84 -3.94
C PRO A 560 -13.98 11.88 -3.97
N ASP A 561 -13.92 12.77 -2.98
CA ASP A 561 -12.89 13.81 -2.87
C ASP A 561 -11.51 13.27 -2.43
N GLY A 562 -11.40 12.00 -2.03
CA GLY A 562 -10.14 11.33 -1.67
C GLY A 562 -9.87 11.25 -0.18
N GLN A 563 -10.73 11.83 0.64
CA GLN A 563 -10.66 11.70 2.09
C GLN A 563 -10.93 10.25 2.52
N ILE A 564 -10.12 9.77 3.46
CA ILE A 564 -10.30 8.47 4.08
C ILE A 564 -11.13 8.65 5.35
N ILE A 565 -12.28 7.98 5.42
CA ILE A 565 -13.13 7.95 6.62
C ILE A 565 -13.28 6.52 7.11
N LYS A 566 -13.18 6.33 8.43
CA LYS A 566 -13.50 5.06 9.08
C LYS A 566 -15.01 4.88 9.16
N TYR A 567 -15.52 3.75 8.67
CA TYR A 567 -16.90 3.35 8.85
C TYR A 567 -16.98 1.91 9.32
N VAL A 568 -18.14 1.51 9.82
CA VAL A 568 -18.34 0.17 10.36
C VAL A 568 -19.35 -0.59 9.52
N ARG A 569 -19.06 -1.87 9.30
CA ARG A 569 -19.97 -2.81 8.65
C ARG A 569 -20.23 -4.00 9.56
N LEU A 570 -21.50 -4.39 9.68
CA LEU A 570 -21.89 -5.67 10.27
C LEU A 570 -21.40 -6.82 9.37
N VAL A 571 -20.77 -7.81 9.98
CA VAL A 571 -20.26 -8.99 9.28
C VAL A 571 -21.38 -10.01 9.19
N TYR A 572 -22.07 -10.03 8.06
CA TYR A 572 -23.05 -11.08 7.73
C TYR A 572 -22.36 -12.39 7.37
#